data_AF-A0A2W5SQX3-F1
#
_entry.id   AF-A0A2W5SQX3-F1
#
_cell.length_a   1.000
_cell.length_b   1.000
_cell.length_c   1.000
_cell.angle_alpha   90.00
_cell.angle_beta   90.00
_cell.angle_gamma   90.00
#
_symmetry.space_group_name_H-M   'P 1'
#
loop_
_entity.id
_entity.type
_entity.pdbx_description
1 polymer ?
#
loop_
_entity_poly.entity_id
_entity_poly.type
_entity_poly.pdbx_seq_one_letter_code
_entity_poly.pdbx_strand_id
1 'polypeptide(L)'
;MSGVVQEVRRIRREIHGAGPVEPLLDLPDVTDVLVNGASEVWVDGPAGLCRVDSPFRDDDHVRATAVRLAAACGRRLDDASPYSDGFYRRDAAGGSVRVHAVLPPVVEHPCLSLRVLGTA
;
A
#
# COMPACT_ATOMS: atom_id res chain seq x y z
N MET A 1 17.17 23.07 -4.30
CA MET A 1 15.76 23.23 -3.87
C MET A 1 14.87 22.00 -4.07
N SER A 2 15.27 20.98 -4.85
CA SER A 2 14.44 19.78 -5.11
C SER A 2 14.30 18.80 -3.92
N GLY A 3 15.39 18.58 -3.16
CA GLY A 3 15.42 17.54 -2.11
C GLY A 3 14.45 17.78 -0.95
N VAL A 4 14.29 19.03 -0.49
CA VAL A 4 13.37 19.36 0.61
C VAL A 4 11.91 19.11 0.21
N VAL A 5 11.54 19.39 -1.04
CA VAL A 5 10.19 19.13 -1.54
C VAL A 5 9.92 17.62 -1.62
N GLN A 6 10.91 16.81 -2.00
CA GLN A 6 10.77 15.36 -2.01
C GLN A 6 10.65 14.76 -0.60
N GLU A 7 11.42 15.25 0.36
CA GLU A 7 11.30 14.81 1.76
C GLU A 7 9.95 15.22 2.37
N VAL A 8 9.47 16.45 2.10
CA VAL A 8 8.13 16.87 2.54
C VAL A 8 7.03 16.01 1.91
N ARG A 9 7.15 15.64 0.62
CA ARG A 9 6.20 14.73 -0.05
C ARG A 9 6.25 13.32 0.52
N ARG A 10 7.44 12.81 0.84
CA ARG A 10 7.63 11.51 1.48
C ARG A 10 6.97 11.49 2.86
N ILE A 11 7.27 12.48 3.71
CA ILE A 11 6.66 12.62 5.04
C ILE A 11 5.14 12.74 4.91
N ARG A 12 4.64 13.54 3.96
CA ARG A 12 3.19 13.66 3.73
C ARG A 12 2.56 12.33 3.30
N ARG A 13 3.22 11.54 2.45
CA ARG A 13 2.74 10.19 2.04
C ARG A 13 2.78 9.20 3.20
N GLU A 14 3.80 9.26 4.05
CA GLU A 14 3.88 8.45 5.27
C GLU A 14 2.79 8.82 6.29
N ILE A 15 2.31 10.07 6.31
CA ILE A 15 1.29 10.53 7.27
C ILE A 15 -0.14 10.47 6.70
N HIS A 16 -0.36 10.76 5.42
CA HIS A 16 -1.69 10.95 4.82
C HIS A 16 -1.96 10.10 3.56
N GLY A 17 -0.96 9.41 3.03
CA GLY A 17 -1.04 8.58 1.81
C GLY A 17 -1.06 7.07 2.09
N ALA A 18 -1.05 6.26 1.04
CA ALA A 18 -0.75 4.84 1.11
C ALA A 18 0.72 4.54 1.47
N GLY A 19 1.51 5.56 1.81
CA GLY A 19 2.89 5.41 2.27
C GLY A 19 3.84 5.02 1.13
N PRO A 20 4.75 4.06 1.35
CA PRO A 20 5.78 3.68 0.37
C PRO A 20 5.25 3.16 -0.97
N VAL A 21 4.00 2.67 -1.00
CA VAL A 21 3.35 2.12 -2.21
C VAL A 21 2.58 3.16 -3.02
N GLU A 22 2.39 4.38 -2.51
CA GLU A 22 1.72 5.46 -3.26
C GLU A 22 2.33 5.71 -4.65
N PRO A 23 3.67 5.77 -4.84
CA PRO A 23 4.24 5.95 -6.18
C PRO A 23 3.91 4.80 -7.14
N LEU A 24 3.69 3.58 -6.66
CA LEU A 24 3.32 2.43 -7.49
C LEU A 24 1.84 2.52 -7.91
N LEU A 25 0.97 3.00 -7.02
CA LEU A 25 -0.43 3.29 -7.31
C LEU A 25 -0.63 4.52 -8.23
N ASP A 26 0.40 5.37 -8.35
CA ASP A 26 0.44 6.51 -9.28
C ASP A 26 0.88 6.11 -10.70
N LEU A 27 1.41 4.91 -10.90
CA LEU A 27 1.86 4.47 -12.22
C LEU A 27 0.66 4.37 -13.18
N PRO A 28 0.80 4.84 -14.43
CA PRO A 28 -0.25 4.71 -15.44
C PRO A 28 -0.67 3.25 -15.62
N ASP A 29 -1.97 3.03 -15.73
CA ASP A 29 -2.60 1.73 -16.01
C ASP A 29 -2.36 0.62 -14.97
N VAL A 30 -1.71 0.91 -13.82
CA VAL A 30 -1.61 -0.06 -12.73
C VAL A 30 -3.00 -0.33 -12.14
N THR A 31 -3.36 -1.62 -12.10
CA THR A 31 -4.63 -2.08 -11.54
C THR A 31 -4.46 -2.59 -10.11
N ASP A 32 -3.32 -3.22 -9.81
CA ASP A 32 -3.07 -3.83 -8.51
C ASP A 32 -1.61 -3.63 -8.07
N VAL A 33 -1.40 -3.43 -6.76
CA VAL A 33 -0.10 -3.48 -6.10
C VAL A 33 -0.17 -4.55 -5.02
N LEU A 34 0.74 -5.53 -5.09
CA LEU A 34 0.80 -6.66 -4.17
C LEU A 34 2.13 -6.62 -3.41
N VAL A 35 2.08 -6.84 -2.10
CA VAL A 35 3.24 -6.89 -1.21
C VAL A 35 3.15 -8.20 -0.42
N ASN A 36 4.13 -9.09 -0.60
CA ASN A 36 4.23 -10.38 0.07
C ASN A 36 5.43 -10.34 1.03
N GLY A 37 5.44 -9.39 1.96
CA GLY A 37 6.63 -9.03 2.74
C GLY A 37 7.55 -8.04 2.03
N ALA A 38 8.59 -7.59 2.75
CA ALA A 38 9.40 -6.46 2.33
C ALA A 38 10.31 -6.72 1.13
N SER A 39 10.61 -7.98 0.79
CA SER A 39 11.46 -8.33 -0.34
C SER A 39 10.68 -8.63 -1.63
N GLU A 40 9.35 -8.66 -1.57
CA GLU A 40 8.53 -9.16 -2.66
C GLU A 40 7.35 -8.22 -2.93
N VAL A 41 7.52 -7.36 -3.94
CA VAL A 41 6.52 -6.39 -4.37
C VAL A 41 6.25 -6.56 -5.87
N TRP A 42 4.97 -6.55 -6.22
CA TRP A 42 4.48 -6.73 -7.57
C TRP A 42 3.50 -5.63 -7.95
N VAL A 43 3.44 -5.33 -9.23
CA VAL A 43 2.40 -4.49 -9.84
C VAL A 43 1.71 -5.28 -10.94
N ASP A 44 0.40 -5.12 -11.08
CA ASP A 44 -0.38 -5.65 -12.21
C ASP A 44 -0.91 -4.50 -13.08
N GLY A 45 -1.05 -4.76 -14.38
CA GLY A 45 -1.43 -3.78 -15.39
C GLY A 45 -1.47 -4.36 -16.80
N PRO A 46 -1.32 -3.55 -17.87
CA PRO A 46 -1.45 -4.02 -19.26
C PRO A 46 -0.41 -5.07 -19.67
N ALA A 47 0.77 -5.05 -19.04
CA ALA A 47 1.83 -6.03 -19.28
C ALA A 47 1.67 -7.31 -18.42
N GLY A 48 0.61 -7.39 -17.60
CA GLY A 48 0.42 -8.42 -16.59
C GLY A 48 1.31 -8.19 -15.36
N LEU A 49 1.35 -9.22 -14.50
CA LEU A 49 2.01 -9.17 -13.20
C LEU A 49 3.54 -9.07 -13.34
N CYS A 50 4.10 -7.98 -12.81
CA CYS A 50 5.53 -7.66 -12.89
C CYS A 50 6.12 -7.39 -11.51
N ARG A 51 7.29 -7.98 -11.21
CA ARG A 51 8.02 -7.70 -9.97
C ARG A 51 8.72 -6.35 -10.07
N VAL A 52 8.72 -5.59 -8.99
CA VAL A 52 9.36 -4.27 -8.90
C VAL A 52 10.30 -4.19 -7.70
N ASP A 53 11.16 -3.16 -7.70
CA ASP A 53 11.98 -2.84 -6.54
C ASP A 53 11.09 -2.52 -5.34
N SER A 54 11.42 -3.13 -4.20
CA SER A 54 10.64 -2.90 -2.99
C SER A 54 10.89 -1.51 -2.42
N PRO A 55 9.83 -0.75 -2.09
CA PRO A 55 9.96 0.52 -1.38
C PRO A 55 10.04 0.33 0.16
N PHE A 56 10.01 -0.92 0.65
CA PHE A 56 10.05 -1.24 2.07
C PHE A 56 11.47 -1.51 2.56
N ARG A 57 11.71 -1.25 3.85
CA ARG A 57 13.01 -1.50 4.49
C ARG A 57 13.08 -2.92 5.06
N ASP A 58 11.98 -3.34 5.66
CA ASP A 58 11.81 -4.58 6.41
C ASP A 58 10.30 -4.85 6.58
N ASP A 59 9.96 -6.03 7.11
CA ASP A 59 8.58 -6.45 7.31
C ASP A 59 7.85 -5.61 8.37
N ASP A 60 8.57 -5.06 9.35
CA ASP A 60 7.98 -4.14 10.32
C ASP A 60 7.48 -2.87 9.64
N HIS A 61 8.19 -2.37 8.63
CA HIS A 61 7.73 -1.27 7.79
C HIS A 61 6.49 -1.64 6.97
N VAL A 62 6.39 -2.88 6.47
CA VAL A 62 5.18 -3.38 5.80
C VAL A 62 4.02 -3.46 6.78
N ARG A 63 4.21 -4.06 7.95
CA ARG A 63 3.21 -4.16 9.02
C ARG A 63 2.70 -2.79 9.44
N ALA A 64 3.60 -1.84 9.70
CA ALA A 64 3.23 -0.47 10.06
C ALA A 64 2.40 0.20 8.97
N THR A 65 2.77 0.01 7.70
CA THR A 65 2.01 0.52 6.55
C THR A 65 0.63 -0.12 6.47
N ALA A 66 0.53 -1.42 6.68
CA ALA A 66 -0.71 -2.18 6.67
C ALA A 66 -1.69 -1.73 7.75
N VAL A 67 -1.21 -1.59 8.99
CA VAL A 67 -2.02 -1.12 10.13
C VAL A 67 -2.55 0.29 9.88
N ARG A 68 -1.72 1.17 9.33
CA ARG A 68 -2.09 2.55 9.06
C ARG A 68 -3.12 2.66 7.92
N LEU A 69 -2.95 1.86 6.86
CA LEU A 69 -3.95 1.75 5.78
C LEU A 69 -5.28 1.18 6.27
N ALA A 70 -5.25 0.13 7.10
CA ALA A 70 -6.45 -0.43 7.71
C ALA A 70 -7.19 0.64 8.55
N ALA A 71 -6.45 1.40 9.38
CA ALA A 71 -7.00 2.50 10.15
C ALA A 71 -7.60 3.60 9.26
N ALA A 72 -6.94 3.96 8.15
CA ALA A 72 -7.46 4.92 7.17
C ALA A 72 -8.74 4.41 6.48
N CYS A 73 -8.91 3.09 6.36
CA CYS A 73 -10.15 2.44 5.91
C CYS A 73 -11.23 2.34 6.99
N GLY A 74 -10.99 2.82 8.22
CA GLY A 74 -11.89 2.66 9.37
C GLY A 74 -11.96 1.22 9.87
N ARG A 75 -10.89 0.45 9.70
CA ARG A 75 -10.79 -0.96 10.08
C ARG A 75 -9.68 -1.17 11.11
N ARG A 76 -9.77 -2.28 11.83
CA ARG A 76 -8.78 -2.71 12.81
C ARG A 76 -7.89 -3.76 12.18
N LEU A 77 -6.58 -3.65 12.40
CA LEU A 77 -5.59 -4.66 12.04
C LEU A 77 -4.54 -4.73 13.14
N ASP A 78 -4.47 -5.86 13.83
CA ASP A 78 -3.50 -6.16 14.89
C ASP A 78 -3.47 -7.67 15.17
N ASP A 79 -2.72 -8.11 16.17
CA ASP A 79 -2.52 -9.55 16.44
C ASP A 79 -3.81 -10.27 16.87
N ALA A 80 -4.82 -9.54 17.37
CA ALA A 80 -6.13 -10.10 17.71
C ALA A 80 -7.14 -10.01 16.55
N SER A 81 -6.83 -9.26 15.51
CA SER A 81 -7.61 -9.15 14.27
C SER A 81 -6.64 -9.08 13.08
N PRO A 82 -6.02 -10.22 12.70
CA PRO A 82 -4.82 -10.25 11.86
C PRO A 82 -5.10 -10.10 10.37
N TYR A 83 -6.33 -9.76 9.98
CA TYR A 83 -6.65 -9.41 8.59
C TYR A 83 -7.69 -8.29 8.55
N SER A 84 -7.68 -7.53 7.47
CA SER A 84 -8.61 -6.42 7.26
C SER A 84 -8.87 -6.18 5.78
N ASP A 85 -10.14 -5.90 5.44
CA ASP A 85 -10.58 -5.41 4.14
C ASP A 85 -11.24 -4.05 4.29
N GLY A 86 -10.95 -3.12 3.38
CA GLY A 86 -11.59 -1.81 3.34
C GLY A 86 -11.31 -1.02 2.06
N PHE A 87 -11.82 0.21 2.01
CA PHE A 87 -11.61 1.12 0.90
C PHE A 87 -10.86 2.36 1.39
N TYR A 88 -9.70 2.59 0.80
CA TYR A 88 -8.88 3.76 1.01
C TYR A 88 -9.19 4.77 -0.09
N ARG A 89 -9.66 5.96 0.30
CA ARG A 89 -9.83 7.07 -0.64
C ARG A 89 -8.49 7.77 -0.79
N ARG A 90 -7.97 7.75 -2.01
CA ARG A 90 -6.83 8.59 -2.39
C ARG A 90 -7.30 10.04 -2.46
N ASP A 91 -6.37 10.98 -2.60
CA ASP A 91 -6.75 12.38 -2.75
C ASP A 91 -7.66 12.62 -3.97
N ALA A 92 -8.20 13.83 -4.09
CA ALA A 92 -9.31 14.14 -5.00
C ALA A 92 -9.09 13.78 -6.49
N ALA A 93 -7.87 13.45 -6.90
CA ALA A 93 -7.53 13.01 -8.25
C ALA A 93 -7.25 11.49 -8.40
N GLY A 94 -7.07 10.75 -7.31
CA GLY A 94 -6.48 9.40 -7.32
C GLY A 94 -7.44 8.21 -7.24
N GLY A 95 -8.75 8.44 -7.16
CA GLY A 95 -9.77 7.38 -7.09
C GLY A 95 -9.82 6.63 -5.75
N SER A 96 -10.47 5.46 -5.74
CA SER A 96 -10.60 4.59 -4.55
C SER A 96 -9.72 3.36 -4.71
N VAL A 97 -9.07 2.93 -3.64
CA VAL A 97 -8.29 1.69 -3.61
C VAL A 97 -8.93 0.73 -2.63
N ARG A 98 -9.24 -0.49 -3.09
CA ARG A 98 -9.56 -1.58 -2.16
C ARG A 98 -8.26 -2.06 -1.51
N VAL A 99 -8.26 -2.13 -0.20
CA VAL A 99 -7.14 -2.60 0.62
C VAL A 99 -7.54 -3.92 1.26
N HIS A 100 -6.73 -4.95 1.07
CA HIS A 100 -6.73 -6.15 1.88
C HIS A 100 -5.35 -6.30 2.52
N ALA A 101 -5.30 -6.57 3.82
CA ALA A 101 -4.07 -6.71 4.59
C ALA A 101 -4.14 -7.94 5.49
N VAL A 102 -3.03 -8.66 5.62
CA VAL A 102 -2.92 -9.84 6.50
C VAL A 102 -1.59 -9.80 7.24
N LEU A 103 -1.60 -10.11 8.53
CA LEU A 103 -0.43 -10.13 9.41
C LEU A 103 -0.09 -11.57 9.84
N PRO A 104 1.18 -11.82 10.21
CA PRO A 104 1.54 -13.04 10.92
C PRO A 104 0.71 -13.26 12.20
N PRO A 105 0.47 -14.53 12.60
CA PRO A 105 0.99 -15.75 11.99
C PRO A 105 0.08 -16.34 10.90
N VAL A 106 -0.98 -15.65 10.46
CA VAL A 106 -1.88 -16.17 9.39
C VAL A 106 -1.11 -16.37 8.08
N VAL A 107 -0.09 -15.54 7.87
CA VAL A 107 0.87 -15.56 6.78
C VAL A 107 2.28 -15.48 7.37
N GLU A 108 3.30 -15.89 6.62
CA GLU A 108 4.70 -15.85 7.08
C GLU A 108 5.23 -14.41 7.25
N HIS A 109 4.86 -13.53 6.31
CA HIS A 109 5.23 -12.12 6.29
C HIS A 109 3.98 -11.23 6.21
N PRO A 110 4.00 -9.97 6.67
CA PRO A 110 2.88 -9.05 6.45
C PRO A 110 2.59 -8.86 4.97
N CYS A 111 1.33 -9.04 4.57
CA CYS A 111 0.92 -8.97 3.18
C CYS A 111 -0.08 -7.82 2.94
N LEU A 112 0.02 -7.20 1.76
CA LEU A 112 -0.93 -6.20 1.26
C LEU A 112 -1.37 -6.55 -0.17
N SER A 113 -2.67 -6.42 -0.42
CA SER A 113 -3.24 -6.35 -1.77
C SER A 113 -4.01 -5.05 -1.91
N LEU A 114 -3.60 -4.24 -2.89
CA LEU A 114 -4.15 -2.93 -3.16
C LEU A 114 -4.69 -2.94 -4.58
N ARG A 115 -6.00 -2.76 -4.74
CA ARG A 115 -6.63 -2.70 -6.07
C ARG A 115 -7.15 -1.31 -6.35
N VAL A 116 -6.68 -0.70 -7.44
CA VAL A 116 -7.20 0.56 -7.95
C VAL A 116 -8.58 0.32 -8.54
N LEU A 117 -9.57 1.04 -8.04
CA LEU A 117 -10.92 1.05 -8.59
C LEU A 117 -11.02 2.29 -9.46
N GLY A 118 -11.16 2.08 -10.77
CA GLY A 118 -11.40 3.17 -11.71
C GLY A 118 -12.57 4.04 -11.24
N THR A 119 -12.43 5.35 -11.39
CA THR A 119 -13.56 6.27 -11.24
C THR A 119 -14.59 5.97 -12.33
N ALA A 120 -15.78 5.56 -11.91
CA ALA A 120 -16.98 5.67 -12.76
C ALA A 120 -17.29 7.14 -13.04
#